data_AF-A0A8J7EQK6-F1
#
_entry.id   AF-A0A8J7EQK6-F1
#
_cell.length_a   1.000
_cell.length_b   1.000
_cell.length_c   1.000
_cell.angle_alpha   90.00
_cell.angle_beta   90.00
_cell.angle_gamma   90.00
#
_symmetry.space_group_name_H-M   'P 1'
#
loop_
_entity.id
_entity.type
_entity.pdbx_description
1 polymer ?
#
loop_
_entity_poly.entity_id
_entity_poly.type
_entity_poly.pdbx_seq_one_letter_code
_entity_poly.pdbx_strand_id
1 'polypeptide(L)'
;MAAIARWMSLVSISLNVVFLAAGVLVIARRGGWAYLQERWHRQASREVAIYQSPYYRHRQSQFEKLSVGTNDILFLGDSIIDEGEWSDWFPIATIRNRGISADTTSGVLRRLPDLLKTAPQAIFVMIGINDLIFLGRSPEQVLSHHQQMLTLIKQQAPQTQVYVKSVLPVSDSVFPGANAKILQLNQGIAALAESLDYRYVDLHALFVVNGQLDGAYTADGLHLNGDGYARWVEHLHPSITALSTQ
;
A
#
# COMPACT_ATOMS: atom_id res chain seq x y z
N MET A 1 -40.83 8.64 -18.60
CA MET A 1 -39.57 9.02 -17.91
C MET A 1 -39.68 8.94 -16.39
N ALA A 2 -40.56 9.69 -15.72
CA ALA A 2 -40.65 9.71 -14.24
C ALA A 2 -41.07 8.37 -13.59
N ALA A 3 -41.95 7.58 -14.22
CA ALA A 3 -42.36 6.28 -13.70
C ALA A 3 -41.23 5.24 -13.74
N ILE A 4 -40.42 5.24 -14.81
CA ILE A 4 -39.28 4.33 -15.00
C ILE A 4 -38.19 4.66 -13.97
N ALA A 5 -37.90 5.95 -13.74
CA ALA A 5 -36.95 6.39 -12.72
C ALA A 5 -37.38 5.96 -11.30
N ARG A 6 -38.68 6.07 -10.97
CA ARG A 6 -39.24 5.58 -9.70
C ARG A 6 -39.10 4.07 -9.54
N TRP A 7 -39.38 3.30 -10.59
CA TRP A 7 -39.21 1.85 -10.57
C TRP A 7 -37.75 1.44 -10.39
N MET A 8 -36.81 2.09 -11.08
CA MET A 8 -35.38 1.86 -10.91
C MET A 8 -34.91 2.18 -9.48
N SER A 9 -35.41 3.27 -8.87
CA SER A 9 -35.10 3.58 -7.47
C SER A 9 -35.65 2.55 -6.47
N LEU A 10 -36.88 2.05 -6.69
CA LEU A 10 -37.48 1.04 -5.82
C LEU A 10 -36.76 -0.31 -5.92
N VAL A 11 -36.33 -0.69 -7.12
CA VAL A 11 -35.52 -1.90 -7.34
C VAL A 11 -34.16 -1.78 -6.66
N SER A 12 -33.49 -0.62 -6.78
CA SER A 12 -32.21 -0.35 -6.11
C SER A 12 -32.33 -0.38 -4.58
N ILE A 13 -33.37 0.27 -4.02
CA ILE A 13 -33.65 0.23 -2.58
C ILE A 13 -33.91 -1.21 -2.12
N SER A 14 -34.70 -1.98 -2.87
CA SER A 14 -35.01 -3.37 -2.53
C SER A 14 -33.77 -4.25 -2.55
N LEU A 15 -32.90 -4.09 -3.55
CA LEU A 15 -31.60 -4.78 -3.63
C LEU A 15 -30.69 -4.43 -2.44
N ASN A 16 -30.62 -3.15 -2.05
CA ASN A 16 -29.85 -2.71 -0.89
C ASN A 16 -30.40 -3.31 0.42
N VAL A 17 -31.72 -3.38 0.58
CA VAL A 17 -32.36 -4.00 1.76
C VAL A 17 -32.04 -5.49 1.81
N VAL A 18 -32.13 -6.21 0.69
CA VAL A 18 -31.77 -7.64 0.63
C VAL A 18 -30.29 -7.85 0.95
N PHE A 19 -29.41 -6.99 0.42
CA PHE A 19 -27.97 -7.06 0.68
C PHE A 19 -27.63 -6.81 2.15
N LEU A 20 -28.23 -5.79 2.77
CA LEU A 20 -28.11 -5.50 4.20
C LEU A 20 -28.65 -6.66 5.05
N ALA A 21 -29.82 -7.20 4.69
CA ALA A 21 -30.40 -8.34 5.38
C ALA A 21 -29.50 -9.58 5.29
N ALA A 22 -28.91 -9.86 4.12
CA ALA A 22 -27.94 -10.94 3.94
C ALA A 22 -26.68 -10.72 4.80
N GLY A 23 -26.16 -9.49 4.84
CA GLY A 23 -25.04 -9.12 5.71
C GLY A 23 -25.33 -9.34 7.20
N VAL A 24 -26.48 -8.88 7.67
CA VAL A 24 -26.96 -9.11 9.05
C VAL A 24 -27.12 -10.59 9.34
N LEU A 25 -27.66 -11.36 8.40
CA LEU A 25 -27.88 -12.81 8.57
C LEU A 25 -26.56 -13.58 8.63
N VAL A 26 -25.55 -13.19 7.84
CA VAL A 26 -24.19 -13.73 7.91
C VAL A 26 -23.54 -13.42 9.26
N ILE A 27 -23.67 -12.17 9.74
CA ILE A 27 -23.14 -11.76 11.04
C ILE A 27 -23.83 -12.55 12.17
N ALA A 28 -25.16 -12.64 12.15
CA ALA A 28 -25.94 -13.40 13.13
C ALA A 28 -25.56 -14.88 13.15
N ARG A 29 -25.44 -15.52 11.98
CA ARG A 29 -25.01 -16.93 11.86
C ARG A 29 -23.59 -17.18 12.34
N ARG A 30 -22.74 -16.16 12.36
CA ARG A 30 -21.34 -16.27 12.82
C ARG A 30 -21.13 -15.87 14.29
N GLY A 31 -22.19 -15.51 15.02
CA GLY A 31 -22.10 -15.14 16.44
C GLY A 31 -22.44 -13.68 16.76
N GLY A 32 -23.03 -12.94 15.80
CA GLY A 32 -23.54 -11.59 16.03
C GLY A 32 -22.45 -10.56 16.36
N TRP A 33 -22.70 -9.72 17.36
CA TRP A 33 -21.75 -8.69 17.80
C TRP A 33 -20.44 -9.28 18.33
N ALA A 34 -20.47 -10.46 18.96
CA ALA A 34 -19.27 -11.13 19.47
C ALA A 34 -18.31 -11.49 18.32
N TYR A 35 -18.84 -11.95 17.18
CA TYR A 35 -18.04 -12.22 15.98
C TYR A 35 -17.33 -10.98 15.45
N LEU A 36 -18.03 -9.84 15.39
CA LEU A 36 -17.45 -8.57 14.96
C LEU A 36 -16.38 -8.09 15.95
N GLN A 37 -16.66 -8.18 17.25
CA GLN A 37 -15.71 -7.82 18.31
C GLN A 37 -14.45 -8.68 18.23
N GLU A 38 -14.57 -9.99 18.13
CA GLU A 38 -13.41 -10.90 18.02
C GLU A 38 -12.58 -10.65 16.76
N ARG A 39 -13.23 -10.38 15.62
CA ARG A 39 -12.51 -10.07 14.37
C ARG A 39 -11.74 -8.76 14.52
N TRP A 40 -12.37 -7.73 15.07
CA TRP A 40 -11.73 -6.45 15.34
C TRP A 40 -10.55 -6.61 16.32
N HIS A 41 -10.75 -7.29 17.44
CA HIS A 41 -9.71 -7.51 18.45
C HIS A 41 -8.53 -8.30 17.87
N ARG A 42 -8.78 -9.33 17.05
CA ARG A 42 -7.71 -10.09 16.38
C ARG A 42 -6.91 -9.22 15.42
N GLN A 43 -7.57 -8.42 14.59
CA GLN A 43 -6.89 -7.52 13.66
C GLN A 43 -6.05 -6.49 14.41
N ALA A 44 -6.63 -5.81 15.40
CA ALA A 44 -5.94 -4.82 16.23
C ALA A 44 -4.76 -5.44 16.99
N SER A 45 -4.91 -6.65 17.53
CA SER A 45 -3.83 -7.33 18.27
C SER A 45 -2.65 -7.70 17.37
N ARG A 46 -2.92 -8.20 16.15
CA ARG A 46 -1.87 -8.51 15.16
C ARG A 46 -1.13 -7.26 14.73
N GLU A 47 -1.87 -6.20 14.46
CA GLU A 47 -1.31 -4.92 14.08
C GLU A 47 -0.43 -4.33 15.20
N VAL A 48 -0.89 -4.38 16.46
CA VAL A 48 -0.08 -3.98 17.62
C VAL A 48 1.19 -4.82 17.72
N ALA A 49 1.12 -6.13 17.47
CA ALA A 49 2.29 -7.02 17.49
C ALA A 49 3.36 -6.62 16.46
N ILE A 50 2.96 -6.15 15.27
CA ILE A 50 3.89 -5.63 14.25
C ILE A 50 4.69 -4.45 14.82
N TYR A 51 4.00 -3.45 15.38
CA TYR A 51 4.65 -2.23 15.90
C TYR A 51 5.46 -2.44 17.17
N GLN A 52 5.15 -3.50 17.91
CA GLN A 52 5.88 -3.88 19.11
C GLN A 52 7.05 -4.83 18.80
N SER A 53 7.16 -5.32 17.57
CA SER A 53 8.28 -6.18 17.17
C SER A 53 9.62 -5.44 17.39
N PRO A 54 10.66 -6.14 17.86
CA PRO A 54 11.98 -5.53 18.05
C PRO A 54 12.49 -4.88 16.76
N TYR A 55 12.29 -5.53 15.62
CA TYR A 55 12.73 -5.02 14.32
C TYR A 55 12.07 -3.68 13.96
N TYR A 56 10.74 -3.59 14.05
CA TYR A 56 10.02 -2.35 13.76
C TYR A 56 10.51 -1.22 14.67
N ARG A 57 10.64 -1.48 15.98
CA ARG A 57 11.13 -0.49 16.96
C ARG A 57 12.55 -0.05 16.68
N HIS A 58 13.44 -0.96 16.31
CA HIS A 58 14.83 -0.63 15.96
C HIS A 58 14.93 0.18 14.66
N ARG A 59 14.13 -0.14 13.64
CA ARG A 59 14.10 0.64 12.39
C ARG A 59 13.51 2.03 12.60
N GLN A 60 12.38 2.11 13.31
CA GLN A 60 11.75 3.40 13.60
C GLN A 60 12.68 4.29 14.45
N SER A 61 13.31 3.76 15.50
CA SER A 61 14.21 4.55 16.34
C SER A 61 15.45 5.04 15.58
N GLN A 62 15.95 4.28 14.59
CA GLN A 62 16.97 4.77 13.67
C GLN A 62 16.45 5.93 12.82
N PHE A 63 15.26 5.81 12.23
CA PHE A 63 14.67 6.88 11.43
C PHE A 63 14.42 8.18 12.22
N GLU A 64 14.12 8.08 13.51
CA GLU A 64 14.00 9.25 14.41
C GLU A 64 15.34 9.96 14.64
N LYS A 65 16.48 9.30 14.42
CA LYS A 65 17.83 9.88 14.54
C LYS A 65 18.42 10.34 13.22
N LEU A 66 17.94 9.81 12.10
CA LEU A 66 18.42 10.14 10.76
C LEU A 66 17.63 11.33 10.20
N SER A 67 18.33 12.41 9.86
CA SER A 67 17.71 13.56 9.20
C SER A 67 17.22 13.20 7.78
N VAL A 68 16.17 13.88 7.36
CA VAL A 68 15.69 13.90 5.98
C VAL A 68 15.96 15.30 5.43
N GLY A 69 16.63 15.40 4.28
CA GLY A 69 16.86 16.66 3.58
C GLY A 69 15.72 17.02 2.63
N THR A 70 15.66 18.29 2.21
CA THR A 70 14.75 18.74 1.15
C THR A 70 15.06 18.11 -0.21
N ASN A 71 16.31 17.70 -0.43
CA ASN A 71 16.77 17.06 -1.68
C ASN A 71 16.75 15.52 -1.60
N ASP A 72 16.26 14.95 -0.50
CA ASP A 72 16.18 13.50 -0.34
C ASP A 72 14.98 12.94 -1.11
N ILE A 73 15.18 11.77 -1.72
CA ILE A 73 14.11 10.95 -2.28
C ILE A 73 13.79 9.83 -1.29
N LEU A 74 12.56 9.75 -0.81
CA LEU A 74 12.15 8.70 0.13
C LEU A 74 11.56 7.52 -0.61
N PHE A 75 12.08 6.32 -0.34
CA PHE A 75 11.39 5.07 -0.67
C PHE A 75 10.66 4.59 0.59
N LEU A 76 9.33 4.65 0.56
CA LEU A 76 8.47 4.47 1.73
C LEU A 76 7.60 3.22 1.58
N GLY A 77 7.69 2.27 2.52
CA GLY A 77 6.87 1.06 2.46
C GLY A 77 7.19 0.01 3.52
N ASP A 78 6.96 -1.25 3.14
CA ASP A 78 7.15 -2.45 3.96
C ASP A 78 8.49 -3.15 3.68
N SER A 79 8.56 -4.48 3.85
CA SER A 79 9.76 -5.31 3.63
C SER A 79 10.29 -5.22 2.21
N ILE A 80 9.41 -5.12 1.21
CA ILE A 80 9.84 -5.06 -0.19
C ILE A 80 10.58 -3.75 -0.47
N ILE A 81 10.25 -2.69 0.26
CA ILE A 81 11.04 -1.46 0.27
C ILE A 81 12.27 -1.59 1.19
N ASP A 82 12.13 -2.22 2.35
CA ASP A 82 13.18 -2.36 3.35
C ASP A 82 14.41 -3.11 2.81
N GLU A 83 14.22 -4.19 2.05
CA GLU A 83 15.26 -5.05 1.50
C GLU A 83 16.02 -4.45 0.31
N GLY A 84 15.52 -3.36 -0.27
CA GLY A 84 16.19 -2.70 -1.39
C GLY A 84 17.40 -1.85 -0.96
N GLU A 85 18.55 -2.13 -1.56
CA GLU A 85 19.77 -1.30 -1.43
C GLU A 85 19.70 -0.06 -2.33
N TRP A 86 18.68 0.79 -2.12
CA TRP A 86 18.29 1.83 -3.08
C TRP A 86 19.37 2.87 -3.38
N SER A 87 20.23 3.19 -2.42
CA SER A 87 21.35 4.12 -2.62
C SER A 87 22.40 3.56 -3.57
N ASP A 88 22.63 2.25 -3.54
CA ASP A 88 23.59 1.58 -4.41
C ASP A 88 22.99 1.39 -5.82
N TRP A 89 21.68 1.13 -5.90
CA TRP A 89 20.97 1.05 -7.18
C TRP A 89 20.86 2.40 -7.90
N PHE A 90 20.82 3.51 -7.15
CA PHE A 90 20.67 4.85 -7.69
C PHE A 90 21.72 5.82 -7.11
N PRO A 91 23.01 5.63 -7.43
CA PRO A 91 24.09 6.47 -6.88
C PRO A 91 24.02 7.92 -7.35
N ILE A 92 23.20 8.20 -8.37
CA ILE A 92 22.95 9.53 -8.92
C ILE A 92 22.02 10.40 -8.05
N ALA A 93 21.36 9.83 -7.04
CA ALA A 93 20.40 10.52 -6.20
C ALA A 93 20.59 10.18 -4.71
N THR A 94 20.17 11.08 -3.83
CA THR A 94 20.18 10.80 -2.39
C THR A 94 18.90 10.07 -2.00
N ILE A 95 18.88 8.76 -2.16
CA ILE A 95 17.73 7.94 -1.77
C ILE A 95 17.82 7.55 -0.30
N ARG A 96 16.72 7.73 0.42
CA ARG A 96 16.57 7.31 1.80
C ARG A 96 15.58 6.15 1.88
N ASN A 97 16.08 4.98 2.24
CA ASN A 97 15.22 3.84 2.54
C ASN A 97 14.41 4.15 3.82
N ARG A 98 13.09 4.14 3.68
CA ARG A 98 12.08 4.27 4.76
C ARG A 98 11.11 3.07 4.73
N GLY A 99 11.59 1.93 4.27
CA GLY A 99 10.95 0.62 4.42
C GLY A 99 11.09 0.10 5.84
N ILE A 100 10.06 -0.59 6.33
CA ILE A 100 10.13 -1.39 7.55
C ILE A 100 9.45 -2.72 7.27
N SER A 101 10.16 -3.82 7.45
CA SER A 101 9.60 -5.16 7.28
C SER A 101 8.30 -5.36 8.08
N ALA A 102 7.32 -6.02 7.43
CA ALA A 102 5.96 -6.23 7.92
C ALA A 102 5.10 -4.97 8.15
N ASP A 103 5.57 -3.77 7.79
CA ASP A 103 4.78 -2.55 7.97
C ASP A 103 3.47 -2.58 7.17
N THR A 104 2.51 -1.78 7.62
CA THR A 104 1.15 -1.74 7.06
C THR A 104 0.79 -0.30 6.72
N THR A 105 -0.30 -0.09 6.00
CA THR A 105 -0.70 1.28 5.62
C THR A 105 -0.93 2.19 6.82
N SER A 106 -1.42 1.64 7.94
CA SER A 106 -1.61 2.41 9.18
C SER A 106 -0.30 2.69 9.92
N GLY A 107 0.70 1.82 9.79
CA GLY A 107 2.04 2.04 10.34
C GLY A 107 2.79 3.13 9.58
N VAL A 108 2.76 3.05 8.25
CA VAL A 108 3.25 4.12 7.37
C VAL A 108 2.55 5.45 7.70
N LEU A 109 1.21 5.46 7.80
CA LEU A 109 0.45 6.66 8.14
C LEU A 109 0.87 7.26 9.49
N ARG A 110 1.19 6.44 10.50
CA ARG A 110 1.65 6.92 11.82
C ARG A 110 2.97 7.66 11.75
N ARG A 111 3.93 7.17 10.97
CA ARG A 111 5.30 7.73 10.86
C ARG A 111 5.45 8.76 9.76
N LEU A 112 4.46 8.89 8.88
CA LEU A 112 4.46 9.83 7.75
C LEU A 112 4.62 11.31 8.19
N PRO A 113 3.91 11.84 9.21
CA PRO A 113 4.04 13.26 9.59
C PRO A 113 5.49 13.70 9.86
N ASP A 114 6.29 12.84 10.50
CA ASP A 114 7.69 13.17 10.80
C ASP A 114 8.55 13.29 9.54
N LEU A 115 8.27 12.46 8.52
CA LEU A 115 8.96 12.47 7.23
C LEU A 115 8.60 13.70 6.38
N LEU A 116 7.43 14.30 6.62
CA LEU A 116 6.95 15.45 5.84
C LEU A 116 7.46 16.80 6.36
N LYS A 117 7.96 16.85 7.60
CA LYS A 117 8.49 18.08 8.24
C LYS A 117 9.55 18.79 7.40
N THR A 118 10.28 18.05 6.59
CA THR A 118 11.41 18.55 5.80
C THR A 118 11.05 18.72 4.33
N ALA A 119 9.81 18.43 3.93
CA ALA A 119 9.34 18.46 2.54
C ALA A 119 10.36 17.83 1.56
N PRO A 120 10.57 16.50 1.61
CA PRO A 120 11.53 15.82 0.75
C PRO A 120 11.22 16.07 -0.73
N GLN A 121 12.23 15.95 -1.59
CA GLN A 121 12.09 16.22 -3.02
C GLN A 121 11.02 15.32 -3.65
N ALA A 122 11.08 14.03 -3.30
CA ALA A 122 10.11 13.05 -3.78
C ALA A 122 9.85 11.94 -2.76
N ILE A 123 8.65 11.35 -2.83
CA ILE A 123 8.27 10.14 -2.10
C ILE A 123 7.78 9.11 -3.10
N PHE A 124 8.43 7.95 -3.10
CA PHE A 124 7.99 6.76 -3.80
C PHE A 124 7.37 5.80 -2.78
N VAL A 125 6.04 5.71 -2.77
CA VAL A 125 5.29 4.92 -1.79
C VAL A 125 4.76 3.63 -2.39
N MET A 126 5.01 2.51 -1.71
CA MET A 126 4.40 1.20 -2.00
C MET A 126 4.10 0.51 -0.67
N ILE A 127 2.83 0.22 -0.41
CA ILE A 127 2.41 -0.39 0.86
C ILE A 127 1.04 -1.05 0.70
N GLY A 128 0.75 -2.08 1.50
CA GLY A 128 -0.60 -2.62 1.64
C GLY A 128 -0.71 -4.13 1.50
N ILE A 129 0.36 -4.83 1.08
CA ILE A 129 0.30 -6.29 0.96
C ILE A 129 0.05 -6.95 2.33
N ASN A 130 0.74 -6.49 3.37
CA ASN A 130 0.61 -6.99 4.74
C ASN A 130 -0.79 -6.78 5.33
N ASP A 131 -1.43 -5.67 4.97
CA ASP A 131 -2.82 -5.41 5.32
C ASP A 131 -3.76 -6.47 4.75
N LEU A 132 -3.56 -6.83 3.47
CA LEU A 132 -4.40 -7.79 2.76
C LEU A 132 -4.19 -9.22 3.26
N ILE A 133 -2.93 -9.65 3.42
CA ILE A 133 -2.58 -11.06 3.66
C ILE A 133 -2.43 -11.42 5.15
N PHE A 134 -1.98 -10.50 6.01
CA PHE A 134 -1.74 -10.78 7.43
C PHE A 134 -2.79 -10.17 8.37
N LEU A 135 -3.29 -8.97 8.05
CA LEU A 135 -4.35 -8.33 8.83
C LEU A 135 -5.76 -8.67 8.34
N GLY A 136 -5.91 -9.15 7.10
CA GLY A 136 -7.21 -9.51 6.53
C GLY A 136 -8.12 -8.31 6.28
N ARG A 137 -7.52 -7.13 6.07
CA ARG A 137 -8.23 -5.90 5.67
C ARG A 137 -8.77 -6.07 4.23
N SER A 138 -9.88 -5.41 3.95
CA SER A 138 -10.41 -5.34 2.58
C SER A 138 -9.65 -4.32 1.75
N PRO A 139 -9.63 -4.44 0.41
CA PRO A 139 -9.04 -3.44 -0.47
C PRO A 139 -9.55 -2.01 -0.19
N GLU A 140 -10.81 -1.83 0.16
CA GLU A 140 -11.40 -0.53 0.48
C GLU A 140 -10.83 0.07 1.76
N GLN A 141 -10.60 -0.75 2.80
CA GLN A 141 -9.95 -0.29 4.03
C GLN A 141 -8.51 0.15 3.75
N VAL A 142 -7.76 -0.63 2.96
CA VAL A 142 -6.39 -0.29 2.56
C VAL A 142 -6.36 0.97 1.71
N LEU A 143 -7.30 1.12 0.77
CA LEU A 143 -7.44 2.31 -0.08
C LEU A 143 -7.78 3.55 0.74
N SER A 144 -8.61 3.43 1.78
CA SER A 144 -8.92 4.54 2.67
C SER A 144 -7.69 5.08 3.41
N HIS A 145 -6.75 4.20 3.79
CA HIS A 145 -5.48 4.64 4.36
C HIS A 145 -4.57 5.30 3.30
N HIS A 146 -4.58 4.81 2.06
CA HIS A 146 -3.90 5.50 0.95
C HIS A 146 -4.45 6.91 0.75
N GLN A 147 -5.77 7.08 0.74
CA GLN A 147 -6.39 8.40 0.67
C GLN A 147 -5.89 9.32 1.79
N GLN A 148 -5.86 8.83 3.04
CA GLN A 148 -5.35 9.60 4.17
C GLN A 148 -3.88 9.99 4.00
N MET A 149 -3.00 9.04 3.62
CA MET A 149 -1.59 9.32 3.39
C MET A 149 -1.38 10.36 2.28
N LEU A 150 -2.01 10.16 1.13
CA LEU A 150 -1.83 11.01 -0.05
C LEU A 150 -2.39 12.43 0.16
N THR A 151 -3.54 12.53 0.84
CA THR A 151 -4.08 13.83 1.27
C THR A 151 -3.18 14.53 2.28
N LEU A 152 -2.63 13.79 3.25
CA LEU A 152 -1.70 14.34 4.24
C LEU A 152 -0.43 14.90 3.58
N ILE A 153 0.14 14.19 2.60
CA ILE A 153 1.30 14.67 1.83
C ILE A 153 0.95 15.95 1.09
N LYS A 154 -0.22 16.00 0.42
CA LYS A 154 -0.66 17.19 -0.34
C LYS A 154 -0.78 18.42 0.57
N GLN A 155 -1.21 18.20 1.82
CA GLN A 155 -1.42 19.27 2.80
C GLN A 155 -0.12 19.74 3.46
N GLN A 156 0.75 18.82 3.86
CA GLN A 156 1.93 19.16 4.69
C GLN A 156 3.20 19.37 3.87
N ALA A 157 3.30 18.76 2.69
CA ALA A 157 4.46 18.88 1.81
C ALA A 157 4.00 19.02 0.33
N PRO A 158 3.26 20.10 -0.01
CA PRO A 158 2.69 20.26 -1.36
C PRO A 158 3.73 20.34 -2.49
N GLN A 159 5.00 20.60 -2.16
CA GLN A 159 6.11 20.65 -3.13
C GLN A 159 6.75 19.27 -3.37
N THR A 160 6.49 18.28 -2.51
CA THR A 160 7.03 16.93 -2.64
C THR A 160 6.39 16.21 -3.82
N GLN A 161 7.21 15.72 -4.75
CA GLN A 161 6.74 14.92 -5.87
C GLN A 161 6.38 13.51 -5.38
N VAL A 162 5.15 13.05 -5.63
CA VAL A 162 4.71 11.74 -5.14
C VAL A 162 4.53 10.75 -6.29
N TYR A 163 5.14 9.59 -6.12
CA TYR A 163 5.04 8.42 -6.99
C TYR A 163 4.36 7.30 -6.21
N VAL A 164 3.11 7.02 -6.55
CA VAL A 164 2.30 5.98 -5.91
C VAL A 164 2.43 4.70 -6.72
N LYS A 165 3.05 3.69 -6.13
CA LYS A 165 3.34 2.42 -6.80
C LYS A 165 2.20 1.43 -6.58
N SER A 166 1.92 0.63 -7.60
CA SER A 166 1.03 -0.53 -7.43
C SER A 166 1.66 -1.59 -6.53
N VAL A 167 0.80 -2.27 -5.76
CA VAL A 167 1.21 -3.43 -4.95
C VAL A 167 1.55 -4.58 -5.89
N LEU A 168 2.69 -5.23 -5.66
CA LEU A 168 3.17 -6.35 -6.47
C LEU A 168 2.21 -7.55 -6.42
N PRO A 169 2.16 -8.39 -7.47
CA PRO A 169 1.50 -9.68 -7.35
C PRO A 169 2.25 -10.57 -6.34
N VAL A 170 1.60 -11.65 -5.93
CA VAL A 170 2.19 -12.71 -5.08
C VAL A 170 2.02 -14.07 -5.73
N SER A 171 2.72 -15.10 -5.26
CA SER A 171 2.47 -16.47 -5.71
C SER A 171 1.12 -16.96 -5.19
N ASP A 172 0.25 -17.44 -6.08
CA ASP A 172 -1.04 -18.00 -5.69
C ASP A 172 -0.91 -19.30 -4.89
N SER A 173 0.20 -20.03 -5.07
CA SER A 173 0.48 -21.26 -4.32
C SER A 173 0.74 -21.00 -2.83
N VAL A 174 1.29 -19.83 -2.50
CA VAL A 174 1.63 -19.41 -1.13
C VAL A 174 0.50 -18.56 -0.54
N PHE A 175 -0.11 -17.68 -1.34
CA PHE A 175 -1.12 -16.71 -0.90
C PHE A 175 -2.41 -16.82 -1.74
N PRO A 176 -3.17 -17.92 -1.61
CA PRO A 176 -4.32 -18.17 -2.47
C PRO A 176 -5.39 -17.06 -2.34
N GLY A 177 -5.78 -16.50 -3.49
CA GLY A 177 -6.81 -15.47 -3.59
C GLY A 177 -6.36 -14.06 -3.22
N ALA A 178 -5.07 -13.84 -2.91
CA ALA A 178 -4.55 -12.51 -2.63
C ALA A 178 -4.50 -11.63 -3.89
N ASN A 179 -4.10 -12.17 -5.05
CA ASN A 179 -3.96 -11.42 -6.29
C ASN A 179 -5.26 -10.72 -6.75
N ALA A 180 -6.43 -11.33 -6.54
CA ALA A 180 -7.71 -10.68 -6.83
C ALA A 180 -7.93 -9.39 -6.00
N LYS A 181 -7.55 -9.42 -4.71
CA LYS A 181 -7.62 -8.25 -3.83
C LYS A 181 -6.57 -7.20 -4.19
N ILE A 182 -5.38 -7.64 -4.59
CA ILE A 182 -4.28 -6.77 -5.04
C ILE A 182 -4.72 -6.00 -6.29
N LEU A 183 -5.31 -6.68 -7.28
CA LEU A 183 -5.83 -6.03 -8.49
C LEU A 183 -6.90 -4.99 -8.16
N GLN A 184 -7.85 -5.33 -7.29
CA GLN A 184 -8.89 -4.39 -6.85
C GLN A 184 -8.28 -3.17 -6.14
N LEU A 185 -7.30 -3.38 -5.25
CA LEU A 185 -6.60 -2.31 -4.56
C LEU A 185 -5.84 -1.42 -5.55
N ASN A 186 -5.09 -2.01 -6.48
CA ASN A 186 -4.27 -1.29 -7.46
C ASN A 186 -5.13 -0.40 -8.38
N GLN A 187 -6.31 -0.88 -8.80
CA GLN A 187 -7.28 -0.05 -9.54
C GLN A 187 -7.70 1.18 -8.73
N GLY A 188 -8.00 0.98 -7.43
CA GLY A 188 -8.33 2.08 -6.52
C GLY A 188 -7.16 3.05 -6.33
N ILE A 189 -5.94 2.54 -6.15
CA ILE A 189 -4.72 3.36 -6.00
C ILE A 189 -4.47 4.20 -7.25
N ALA A 190 -4.62 3.62 -8.45
CA ALA A 190 -4.44 4.33 -9.71
C ALA A 190 -5.44 5.49 -9.85
N ALA A 191 -6.73 5.23 -9.65
CA ALA A 191 -7.78 6.25 -9.71
C ALA A 191 -7.58 7.34 -8.64
N LEU A 192 -7.12 6.95 -7.45
CA LEU A 192 -6.84 7.88 -6.37
C LEU A 192 -5.64 8.78 -6.70
N ALA A 193 -4.55 8.21 -7.21
CA ALA A 193 -3.37 8.97 -7.62
C ALA A 193 -3.73 9.99 -8.71
N GLU A 194 -4.51 9.59 -9.71
CA GLU A 194 -5.04 10.49 -10.75
C GLU A 194 -5.90 11.62 -10.14
N SER A 195 -6.83 11.29 -9.24
CA SER A 195 -7.72 12.29 -8.64
C SER A 195 -7.01 13.34 -7.78
N LEU A 196 -5.83 12.98 -7.24
CA LEU A 196 -4.98 13.85 -6.42
C LEU A 196 -3.82 14.47 -7.21
N ASP A 197 -3.74 14.27 -8.53
CA ASP A 197 -2.65 14.74 -9.39
C ASP A 197 -1.27 14.26 -8.90
N TYR A 198 -1.18 12.95 -8.64
CA TYR A 198 0.06 12.25 -8.33
C TYR A 198 0.40 11.25 -9.42
N ARG A 199 1.69 10.91 -9.53
CA ARG A 199 2.16 9.96 -10.53
C ARG A 199 1.89 8.54 -10.06
N TYR A 200 1.14 7.77 -10.83
CA TYR A 200 0.99 6.33 -10.60
C TYR A 200 2.08 5.56 -11.34
N VAL A 201 2.68 4.58 -10.67
CA VAL A 201 3.70 3.69 -11.25
C VAL A 201 3.19 2.25 -11.16
N ASP A 202 2.89 1.64 -12.31
CA ASP A 202 2.37 0.28 -12.36
C ASP A 202 3.48 -0.78 -12.34
N LEU A 203 4.03 -1.03 -11.16
CA LEU A 203 5.03 -2.08 -10.95
C LEU A 203 4.45 -3.49 -11.07
N HIS A 204 3.21 -3.70 -10.67
CA HIS A 204 2.51 -4.98 -10.79
C HIS A 204 2.60 -5.56 -12.20
N ALA A 205 2.39 -4.73 -13.22
CA ALA A 205 2.49 -5.12 -14.62
C ALA A 205 3.89 -5.67 -15.03
N LEU A 206 4.95 -5.31 -14.31
CA LEU A 206 6.31 -5.79 -14.57
C LEU A 206 6.56 -7.21 -14.07
N PHE A 207 5.82 -7.65 -13.05
CA PHE A 207 6.13 -8.87 -12.30
C PHE A 207 5.06 -9.95 -12.41
N VAL A 208 3.92 -9.65 -13.03
CA VAL A 208 2.81 -10.59 -13.18
C VAL A 208 3.00 -11.50 -14.39
N VAL A 209 2.95 -12.81 -14.17
CA VAL A 209 2.89 -13.84 -15.21
C VAL A 209 1.80 -14.83 -14.83
N ASN A 210 0.86 -15.08 -15.74
CA ASN A 210 -0.31 -15.94 -15.50
C ASN A 210 -1.12 -15.56 -14.24
N GLY A 211 -1.21 -14.26 -13.93
CA GLY A 211 -2.01 -13.74 -12.81
C GLY A 211 -1.34 -13.77 -11.44
N GLN A 212 -0.08 -14.20 -11.34
CA GLN A 212 0.68 -14.27 -10.09
C GLN A 212 2.11 -13.73 -10.27
N LEU A 213 2.85 -13.62 -9.18
CA LEU A 213 4.26 -13.22 -9.22
C LEU A 213 5.08 -14.26 -10.00
N ASP A 214 5.84 -13.79 -10.98
CA ASP A 214 6.76 -14.64 -11.74
C ASP A 214 7.79 -15.27 -10.79
N GLY A 215 7.86 -16.60 -10.80
CA GLY A 215 8.80 -17.37 -9.99
C GLY A 215 10.27 -17.07 -10.28
N ALA A 216 10.58 -16.49 -11.45
CA ALA A 216 11.93 -16.02 -11.75
C ALA A 216 12.38 -14.85 -10.84
N TYR A 217 11.44 -14.11 -10.25
CA TYR A 217 11.73 -12.91 -9.45
C TYR A 217 11.56 -13.10 -7.95
N THR A 218 11.30 -14.32 -7.47
CA THR A 218 11.03 -14.55 -6.04
C THR A 218 11.51 -15.92 -5.59
N ALA A 219 11.94 -16.01 -4.33
CA ALA A 219 12.28 -17.27 -3.68
C ALA A 219 11.16 -17.80 -2.76
N ASP A 220 10.25 -16.92 -2.33
CA ASP A 220 9.22 -17.23 -1.32
C ASP A 220 7.79 -16.91 -1.78
N GLY A 221 7.63 -16.37 -2.99
CA GLY A 221 6.33 -15.99 -3.54
C GLY A 221 5.83 -14.61 -3.10
N LEU A 222 6.64 -13.81 -2.40
CA LEU A 222 6.28 -12.47 -1.92
C LEU A 222 7.38 -11.43 -2.17
N HIS A 223 8.61 -11.72 -1.72
CA HIS A 223 9.73 -10.79 -1.82
C HIS A 223 10.46 -10.95 -3.16
N LEU A 224 11.06 -9.86 -3.62
CA LEU A 224 11.83 -9.87 -4.85
C LEU A 224 13.25 -10.36 -4.60
N ASN A 225 13.77 -11.15 -5.53
CA ASN A 225 15.20 -11.44 -5.60
C ASN A 225 15.97 -10.31 -6.31
N GLY A 226 17.29 -10.48 -6.45
CA GLY A 226 18.14 -9.49 -7.11
C GLY A 226 17.70 -9.14 -8.54
N ASP A 227 17.27 -10.12 -9.33
CA ASP A 227 16.76 -9.89 -10.70
C ASP A 227 15.46 -9.09 -10.69
N GLY A 228 14.60 -9.34 -9.70
CA GLY A 228 13.37 -8.57 -9.49
C GLY A 228 13.67 -7.11 -9.16
N TYR A 229 14.60 -6.85 -8.25
CA TYR A 229 15.05 -5.50 -7.93
C TYR A 229 15.74 -4.81 -9.12
N ALA A 230 16.58 -5.51 -9.89
CA ALA A 230 17.22 -4.96 -11.08
C ALA A 230 16.18 -4.49 -12.12
N ARG A 231 15.15 -5.31 -12.37
CA ARG A 231 14.03 -4.96 -13.28
C ARG A 231 13.21 -3.77 -12.77
N TRP A 232 12.95 -3.70 -11.46
CA TRP A 232 12.31 -2.52 -10.85
C TRP A 232 13.16 -1.27 -11.09
N VAL A 233 14.45 -1.36 -10.78
CA VAL A 233 15.40 -0.24 -10.85
C VAL A 233 15.48 0.30 -12.28
N GLU A 234 15.59 -0.57 -13.27
CA GLU A 234 15.58 -0.21 -14.70
C GLU A 234 14.31 0.59 -15.05
N HIS A 235 13.14 0.14 -14.60
CA HIS A 235 11.87 0.83 -14.86
C HIS A 235 11.80 2.22 -14.22
N LEU A 236 12.37 2.39 -13.02
CA LEU A 236 12.38 3.68 -12.32
C LEU A 236 13.50 4.63 -12.74
N HIS A 237 14.54 4.14 -13.42
CA HIS A 237 15.72 4.91 -13.78
C HIS A 237 15.40 6.26 -14.45
N PRO A 238 14.47 6.35 -15.43
CA PRO A 238 14.13 7.64 -16.04
C PRO A 238 13.54 8.64 -15.04
N SER A 239 12.68 8.16 -14.13
CA SER A 239 12.03 9.01 -13.12
C SER A 239 13.04 9.53 -12.10
N ILE A 240 13.96 8.67 -11.63
CA ILE A 240 15.00 9.07 -10.68
C ILE A 240 16.00 10.02 -11.33
N THR A 241 16.39 9.76 -12.59
CA THR A 241 17.29 10.66 -13.33
C THR A 241 16.69 12.06 -13.44
N ALA A 242 15.41 12.16 -13.83
CA ALA A 242 14.72 13.44 -13.96
C ALA A 242 14.63 14.22 -12.63
N LEU A 243 14.57 13.53 -11.49
CA LEU A 243 14.62 14.15 -10.16
C LEU A 243 16.05 14.59 -9.78
N SER A 244 17.07 13.80 -10.12
CA SER A 244 18.47 14.13 -9.80
C SER A 244 19.02 15.36 -10.53
N THR A 245 18.39 15.77 -11.64
CA THR A 245 18.81 16.92 -12.45
C THR A 245 18.09 18.23 -12.10
N GLN A 246 17.18 18.22 -11.12
CA GLN A 246 16.43 19.39 -10.63
C GLN A 246 17.11 20.00 -9.41
#